data_AF-D6U0D4-F1
#
_entry.id   AF-D6U0D4-F1
#
_cell.length_a   1.000
_cell.length_b   1.000
_cell.length_c   1.000
_cell.angle_alpha   90.00
_cell.angle_beta   90.00
_cell.angle_gamma   90.00
#
_symmetry.space_group_name_H-M   'P 1'
#
loop_
_entity.id
_entity.type
_entity.pdbx_description
1 polymer ?
#
loop_
_entity_poly.entity_id
_entity_poly.type
_entity_poly.pdbx_seq_one_letter_code
_entity_poly.pdbx_strand_id
1 'polypeptide(L)'
;MRALEQLGLSIPSYATLYTVIQVLYILVSVGIALLIVFKKPGQWVPLGMSAFLVGLSAYEGADYPALAAAYPVLYTPTQFLIGLGMGLLGMYALVTFPNGRFGSRWVLGFYLVNCLVVVLSAFLTTPVFALINTVFTMLSFPLLVGILIYRSRRLLTAREQAATKWIIASLSLFILFLLLFFSLIPAFAPADAPALLIINIAG
;
A
#
# COMPACT_ATOMS: atom_id res chain seq x y z
N MET A 1 -11.80 23.36 -8.93
CA MET A 1 -11.03 24.62 -8.80
C MET A 1 -11.85 25.73 -8.12
N ARG A 2 -13.10 26.01 -8.53
CA ARG A 2 -13.96 27.02 -7.89
C ARG A 2 -14.42 26.70 -6.45
N ALA A 3 -14.49 25.42 -6.07
CA ALA A 3 -14.93 25.00 -4.74
C ALA A 3 -13.94 25.32 -3.60
N LEU A 4 -12.63 25.44 -3.90
CA LEU A 4 -11.60 25.77 -2.90
C LEU A 4 -11.56 27.27 -2.57
N GLU A 5 -11.83 28.13 -3.56
CA GLU A 5 -11.96 29.58 -3.34
C GLU A 5 -13.18 29.93 -2.49
N GLN A 6 -14.27 29.16 -2.59
CA GLN A 6 -15.48 29.37 -1.77
C GLN A 6 -15.28 29.03 -0.28
N LEU A 7 -14.25 28.24 0.06
CA LEU A 7 -13.88 27.91 1.45
C LEU A 7 -12.84 28.87 2.04
N GLY A 8 -12.41 29.90 1.29
CA GLY A 8 -11.39 30.86 1.74
C GLY A 8 -9.97 30.26 1.89
N LEU A 9 -9.77 29.02 1.47
CA LEU A 9 -8.48 28.35 1.51
C LEU A 9 -7.71 28.65 0.23
N SER A 10 -6.67 29.48 0.36
CA SER A 10 -5.73 29.71 -0.74
C SER A 10 -5.08 28.40 -1.17
N ILE A 11 -4.92 28.19 -2.48
CA ILE A 11 -4.20 27.03 -3.06
C ILE A 11 -2.86 26.74 -2.36
N PRO A 12 -1.99 27.74 -2.06
CA PRO A 12 -0.75 27.48 -1.34
C PRO A 12 -0.96 26.95 0.09
N SER A 13 -2.02 27.38 0.79
CA SER A 13 -2.31 26.88 2.14
C SER A 13 -2.71 25.40 2.15
N TYR A 14 -3.49 24.95 1.17
CA TYR A 14 -3.86 23.54 1.02
C TYR A 14 -2.64 22.67 0.69
N ALA A 15 -1.83 23.10 -0.28
CA ALA A 15 -0.61 22.38 -0.65
C ALA A 15 0.34 22.25 0.56
N THR A 16 0.51 23.33 1.33
CA THR A 16 1.36 23.31 2.54
C THR A 16 0.83 22.33 3.58
N LEU A 17 -0.47 22.34 3.88
CA LEU A 17 -1.07 21.40 4.83
C LEU A 17 -0.93 19.94 4.39
N TYR A 18 -1.19 19.66 3.11
CA TYR A 18 -1.04 18.33 2.55
C TYR A 18 0.40 17.82 2.66
N THR A 19 1.39 18.63 2.26
CA THR A 19 2.81 18.29 2.38
C THR A 19 3.22 18.06 3.83
N VAL A 20 2.77 18.89 4.78
CA VAL A 20 3.08 18.71 6.21
C VAL A 20 2.55 17.38 6.73
N ILE A 21 1.30 17.04 6.43
CA ILE A 21 0.69 15.77 6.84
C ILE A 21 1.47 14.59 6.24
N GLN A 22 1.84 14.68 4.97
CA GLN A 22 2.56 13.65 4.24
C GLN A 22 3.97 13.43 4.80
N VAL A 23 4.70 14.50 5.11
CA VAL A 23 6.02 14.43 5.74
C VAL A 23 5.93 13.81 7.14
N LEU A 24 4.94 14.20 7.95
CA LEU A 24 4.72 13.60 9.26
C LEU A 24 4.41 12.10 9.16
N TYR A 25 3.58 11.71 8.19
CA TYR A 25 3.25 10.30 7.94
C TYR A 25 4.48 9.48 7.53
N ILE A 26 5.33 9.99 6.65
CA ILE A 26 6.58 9.35 6.24
C ILE A 26 7.52 9.23 7.44
N LEU A 27 7.69 10.29 8.23
CA LEU A 27 8.55 10.28 9.42
C LEU A 27 8.11 9.24 10.44
N VAL A 28 6.81 9.15 10.72
CA VAL A 28 6.25 8.13 11.63
C VAL A 28 6.48 6.74 11.07
N SER A 29 6.22 6.52 9.79
CA SER A 29 6.37 5.22 9.12
C SER A 29 7.83 4.75 9.12
N VAL A 30 8.77 5.63 8.76
CA VAL A 30 10.21 5.37 8.79
C VAL A 30 10.69 5.15 10.22
N GLY A 31 10.22 5.94 11.18
CA GLY A 31 10.54 5.77 12.61
C GLY A 31 10.13 4.39 13.13
N ILE A 32 8.90 3.95 12.81
CA ILE A 32 8.42 2.61 13.17
C ILE A 32 9.23 1.52 12.45
N ALA A 33 9.51 1.69 11.16
CA ALA A 33 10.31 0.76 10.38
C ALA A 33 11.72 0.57 10.99
N LEU A 34 12.38 1.67 11.38
CA LEU A 34 13.67 1.63 12.08
C LEU A 34 13.56 0.92 13.43
N LEU A 35 12.55 1.24 14.24
CA LEU A 35 12.32 0.56 15.53
C LEU A 35 12.14 -0.95 15.36
N ILE A 36 11.44 -1.39 14.31
CA ILE A 36 11.26 -2.82 14.00
C ILE A 36 12.61 -3.49 13.68
N VAL A 37 13.43 -2.85 12.84
CA VAL A 37 14.76 -3.36 12.45
C VAL A 37 15.71 -3.41 13.66
N PHE A 38 15.73 -2.36 14.49
CA PHE A 38 16.59 -2.30 15.67
C PHE A 38 16.16 -3.27 16.78
N LYS A 39 14.86 -3.52 16.95
CA LYS A 39 14.36 -4.42 17.99
C LYS A 39 14.62 -5.90 17.66
N LYS A 40 14.65 -6.26 16.37
CA LYS A 40 14.87 -7.64 15.91
C LYS A 40 15.80 -7.70 14.70
N PRO A 41 17.08 -7.34 14.85
CA PRO A 41 18.05 -7.43 13.75
C PRO A 41 18.20 -8.89 13.31
N GLY A 42 18.27 -9.13 11.99
CA GLY A 42 18.52 -10.45 11.41
C GLY A 42 17.29 -11.34 11.20
N GLN A 43 16.07 -10.88 11.51
CA GLN A 43 14.85 -11.61 11.16
C GLN A 43 14.23 -11.08 9.86
N TRP A 44 13.98 -11.98 8.91
CA TRP A 44 13.43 -11.65 7.58
C TRP A 44 12.03 -11.04 7.61
N VAL A 45 11.17 -11.49 8.54
CA VAL A 45 9.77 -11.01 8.63
C VAL A 45 9.69 -9.56 9.14
N PRO A 46 10.36 -9.17 10.26
CA PRO A 46 10.49 -7.77 10.65
C PRO A 46 11.07 -6.87 9.56
N LEU A 47 12.09 -7.35 8.83
CA LEU A 47 12.68 -6.59 7.72
C LEU A 47 11.66 -6.35 6.61
N GLY A 48 10.91 -7.38 6.19
CA GLY A 48 9.87 -7.21 5.17
C GLY A 48 8.72 -6.32 5.65
N MET A 49 8.35 -6.36 6.93
CA MET A 49 7.36 -5.43 7.50
C MET A 49 7.86 -3.97 7.49
N SER A 50 9.15 -3.75 7.79
CA SER A 50 9.76 -2.43 7.72
C SER A 50 9.79 -1.91 6.28
N ALA A 51 10.13 -2.78 5.32
CA ALA A 51 10.13 -2.47 3.89
C ALA A 51 8.72 -2.19 3.37
N PHE A 52 7.72 -2.92 3.85
CA PHE A 52 6.31 -2.66 3.54
C PHE A 52 5.88 -1.28 4.02
N LEU A 53 6.18 -0.92 5.27
CA LEU A 53 5.79 0.38 5.84
C LEU A 53 6.43 1.54 5.07
N VAL A 54 7.73 1.43 4.75
CA VAL A 54 8.43 2.44 3.97
C VAL A 54 7.87 2.51 2.54
N GLY A 55 7.67 1.37 1.89
CA GLY A 55 7.13 1.30 0.53
C GLY A 55 5.69 1.85 0.43
N LEU A 56 4.84 1.51 1.40
CA LEU A 56 3.48 2.06 1.51
C LEU A 56 3.51 3.57 1.73
N SER A 57 4.42 4.05 2.60
CA SER A 57 4.54 5.48 2.86
C SER A 57 5.05 6.27 1.65
N ALA A 58 5.91 5.67 0.84
CA ALA A 58 6.37 6.23 -0.43
C ALA A 58 5.25 6.21 -1.48
N TYR A 59 4.40 5.18 -1.47
CA TYR A 59 3.30 5.06 -2.42
C TYR A 59 2.20 6.10 -2.19
N GLU A 60 1.72 6.24 -0.95
CA GLU A 60 0.76 7.28 -0.56
C GLU A 60 1.41 8.68 -0.54
N GLY A 61 2.74 8.72 -0.42
CA GLY A 61 3.57 9.91 -0.33
C GLY A 61 3.87 10.61 -1.66
N ALA A 62 3.69 9.93 -2.79
CA ALA A 62 4.11 10.43 -4.09
C ALA A 62 2.91 10.79 -4.96
N ASP A 63 2.81 12.06 -5.34
CA ASP A 63 1.98 12.46 -6.47
C ASP A 63 2.72 12.07 -7.77
N TYR A 64 2.63 10.78 -8.13
CA TYR A 64 3.41 10.16 -9.21
C TYR A 64 3.38 10.92 -10.54
N PRO A 65 2.24 11.47 -11.00
CA PRO A 65 2.21 12.23 -12.25
C PRO A 65 3.03 13.52 -12.16
N ALA A 66 2.97 14.21 -11.03
CA ALA A 66 3.73 15.44 -10.79
C ALA A 66 5.24 15.15 -10.68
N LEU A 67 5.61 14.05 -10.01
CA LEU A 67 7.01 13.62 -9.88
C LEU A 67 7.58 13.17 -11.24
N ALA A 68 6.81 12.44 -12.04
CA ALA A 68 7.22 12.03 -13.39
C ALA A 68 7.40 13.22 -14.33
N ALA A 69 6.54 14.25 -14.20
CA ALA A 69 6.64 15.48 -14.97
C ALA A 69 7.85 16.35 -14.58
N ALA A 70 8.16 16.43 -13.28
CA ALA A 70 9.27 17.25 -12.79
C ALA A 70 10.64 16.56 -12.91
N TYR A 71 10.70 15.24 -12.63
CA TYR A 71 11.94 14.46 -12.59
C TYR A 71 11.74 13.09 -13.25
N PRO A 72 11.67 13.00 -14.58
CA PRO A 72 11.43 11.73 -15.29
C PRO A 72 12.52 10.68 -15.02
N VAL A 73 13.76 11.10 -14.73
CA VAL A 73 14.87 10.20 -14.37
C VAL A 73 14.61 9.46 -13.05
N LEU A 74 13.85 10.07 -12.13
CA LEU A 74 13.51 9.46 -10.84
C LEU A 74 12.29 8.54 -10.90
N TYR A 75 11.54 8.52 -12.00
CA TYR A 75 10.33 7.72 -12.13
C TYR A 75 10.61 6.22 -11.99
N THR A 76 11.51 5.69 -12.83
CA THR A 76 11.90 4.27 -12.83
C THR A 76 12.47 3.79 -11.49
N PRO A 77 13.46 4.47 -10.87
CA PRO A 77 13.98 4.02 -9.57
C PRO A 77 12.93 4.10 -8.46
N THR A 78 12.03 5.08 -8.49
CA THR A 78 10.94 5.18 -7.51
C THR A 78 10.00 3.97 -7.65
N GLN A 79 9.49 3.70 -8.85
CA GLN A 79 8.63 2.53 -9.13
C GLN A 79 9.29 1.22 -8.70
N PHE A 80 10.59 1.06 -8.98
CA PHE A 80 11.34 -0.11 -8.58
C PHE A 80 11.44 -0.26 -7.05
N LEU A 81 11.71 0.83 -6.33
CA LEU A 81 11.78 0.83 -4.87
C LEU A 81 10.43 0.48 -4.21
N ILE A 82 9.34 1.01 -4.75
CA ILE A 82 7.98 0.68 -4.26
C ILE A 82 7.63 -0.77 -4.55
N GLY A 83 7.92 -1.26 -5.76
CA GLY A 83 7.73 -2.66 -6.12
C GLY A 83 8.54 -3.62 -5.25
N LEU A 84 9.78 -3.28 -4.94
CA LEU A 84 10.62 -4.05 -4.01
C LEU A 84 10.10 -4.01 -2.58
N GLY A 85 9.80 -2.83 -2.06
CA GLY A 85 9.42 -2.62 -0.67
C GLY A 85 8.02 -3.14 -0.37
N MET A 86 7.01 -2.58 -1.03
CA MET A 86 5.61 -2.92 -0.81
C MET A 86 5.24 -4.27 -1.46
N GLY A 87 5.70 -4.49 -2.68
CA GLY A 87 5.41 -5.72 -3.43
C GLY A 87 6.17 -6.92 -2.88
N LEU A 88 7.47 -7.02 -3.18
CA LEU A 88 8.24 -8.25 -2.93
C LEU A 88 8.48 -8.53 -1.44
N LEU A 89 9.02 -7.55 -0.71
CA LEU A 89 9.38 -7.71 0.70
C LEU A 89 8.17 -7.61 1.61
N GLY A 90 7.25 -6.69 1.30
CA GLY A 90 6.04 -6.49 2.07
C GLY A 90 5.06 -7.64 1.95
N MET A 91 4.79 -8.14 0.73
CA MET A 91 3.96 -9.33 0.57
C MET A 91 4.61 -10.56 1.17
N TYR A 92 5.93 -10.71 1.07
CA TYR A 92 6.62 -11.79 1.77
C TYR A 92 6.34 -11.75 3.27
N ALA A 93 6.51 -10.58 3.90
CA ALA A 93 6.27 -10.43 5.33
C ALA A 93 4.82 -10.68 5.71
N LEU A 94 3.85 -10.11 5.00
CA LEU A 94 2.42 -10.28 5.30
C LEU A 94 1.99 -11.74 5.14
N VAL A 95 2.45 -12.43 4.10
CA VAL A 95 2.08 -13.81 3.82
C VAL A 95 2.75 -14.79 4.80
N THR A 96 3.98 -14.51 5.22
CA THR A 96 4.75 -15.40 6.09
C THR A 96 4.64 -15.09 7.58
N PHE A 97 4.03 -13.96 7.96
CA PHE A 97 3.87 -13.53 9.34
C PHE A 97 3.15 -14.59 10.20
N PRO A 98 3.58 -14.83 11.44
CA PRO A 98 4.78 -14.30 12.13
C PRO A 98 6.04 -15.15 11.96
N ASN A 99 5.91 -16.40 11.49
CA ASN A 99 6.96 -17.42 11.62
C ASN A 99 7.90 -17.52 10.41
N GLY A 100 7.72 -16.69 9.37
CA GLY A 100 8.58 -16.67 8.17
C GLY A 100 8.39 -17.86 7.22
N ARG A 101 7.45 -18.76 7.53
CA ARG A 101 7.15 -19.96 6.72
C ARG A 101 5.88 -19.75 5.91
N PHE A 102 5.80 -20.25 4.68
CA PHE A 102 4.60 -20.09 3.83
C PHE A 102 3.42 -20.99 4.24
N GLY A 103 3.67 -22.07 5.00
CA GLY A 103 2.64 -22.96 5.57
C GLY A 103 1.87 -23.83 4.57
N SER A 104 1.60 -23.35 3.35
CA SER A 104 0.89 -24.06 2.28
C SER A 104 1.44 -23.71 0.90
N ARG A 105 1.41 -24.68 -0.03
CA ARG A 105 1.89 -24.52 -1.42
C ARG A 105 1.10 -23.48 -2.21
N TRP A 106 -0.19 -23.32 -1.91
CA TRP A 106 -1.06 -22.32 -2.56
C TRP A 106 -0.68 -20.89 -2.18
N VAL A 107 -0.23 -20.71 -0.93
CA VAL A 107 0.24 -19.42 -0.41
C VAL A 107 1.58 -19.04 -1.03
N LEU A 108 2.46 -20.03 -1.25
CA LEU A 108 3.68 -19.83 -2.04
C LEU A 108 3.36 -19.50 -3.51
N GLY A 109 2.40 -20.21 -4.13
CA GLY A 109 1.96 -19.92 -5.49
C GLY A 109 1.43 -18.48 -5.65
N PHE A 110 0.59 -18.04 -4.71
CA PHE A 110 0.11 -16.65 -4.67
C PHE A 110 1.27 -15.64 -4.57
N TYR A 111 2.24 -15.89 -3.70
CA TYR A 111 3.42 -15.03 -3.58
C TYR A 111 4.23 -14.99 -4.89
N LEU A 112 4.48 -16.13 -5.53
CA LEU A 112 5.22 -16.19 -6.79
C LEU A 112 4.50 -15.47 -7.93
N VAL A 113 3.18 -15.59 -8.01
CA VAL A 113 2.37 -14.84 -8.99
C VAL A 113 2.49 -13.34 -8.71
N ASN A 114 2.43 -12.92 -7.44
CA ASN A 114 2.60 -11.52 -7.07
C ASN A 114 4.00 -10.99 -7.48
N CYS A 115 5.06 -11.75 -7.22
CA CYS A 115 6.41 -11.42 -7.67
C CYS A 115 6.48 -11.27 -9.19
N LEU A 116 5.87 -12.19 -9.93
CA LEU A 116 5.83 -12.13 -11.39
C LEU A 116 5.11 -10.87 -11.87
N VAL A 117 3.97 -10.53 -11.28
CA VAL A 117 3.21 -9.31 -11.63
C VAL A 117 4.03 -8.05 -11.37
N VAL A 118 4.74 -7.96 -10.24
CA VAL A 118 5.61 -6.81 -9.91
C VAL A 118 6.77 -6.67 -10.90
N VAL A 119 7.36 -7.79 -11.33
CA VAL A 119 8.43 -7.75 -12.35
C VAL A 119 7.85 -7.35 -13.70
N LEU A 120 6.72 -7.95 -14.10
CA LEU A 120 6.08 -7.65 -15.37
C LEU A 120 5.60 -6.20 -15.44
N SER A 121 5.10 -5.61 -14.36
CA SER A 121 4.66 -4.21 -14.35
C SER A 121 5.80 -3.21 -14.57
N ALA A 122 7.05 -3.59 -14.29
CA ALA A 122 8.20 -2.76 -14.60
C ALA A 122 8.53 -2.70 -16.11
N PHE A 123 8.11 -3.71 -16.90
CA PHE A 123 8.42 -3.81 -18.33
C PHE A 123 7.19 -3.65 -19.24
N LEU A 124 6.01 -4.04 -18.77
CA LEU A 124 4.75 -4.03 -19.52
C LEU A 124 3.83 -2.95 -18.99
N THR A 125 3.77 -1.83 -19.71
CA THR A 125 2.88 -0.69 -19.44
C THR A 125 1.73 -0.59 -20.44
N THR A 126 1.31 -1.71 -21.02
CA THR A 126 0.14 -1.72 -21.90
C THR A 126 -1.14 -1.46 -21.09
N PRO A 127 -2.14 -0.73 -21.64
CA PRO A 127 -3.35 -0.38 -20.90
C PRO A 127 -4.15 -1.62 -20.44
N VAL A 128 -4.11 -2.71 -21.23
CA VAL A 128 -4.72 -3.98 -20.84
C VAL A 128 -4.02 -4.59 -19.64
N PHE A 129 -2.68 -4.58 -19.60
CA PHE A 129 -1.92 -5.08 -18.46
C PHE A 129 -2.15 -4.22 -17.22
N ALA A 130 -2.22 -2.89 -17.36
CA ALA A 130 -2.54 -1.98 -16.27
C ALA A 130 -3.90 -2.33 -15.63
N LEU A 131 -4.94 -2.53 -16.44
CA LEU A 131 -6.26 -2.93 -15.95
C LEU A 131 -6.21 -4.27 -15.19
N ILE A 132 -5.53 -5.27 -15.75
CA ILE A 132 -5.37 -6.58 -15.10
C ILE A 132 -4.61 -6.45 -13.78
N ASN A 133 -3.54 -5.66 -13.74
CA ASN A 133 -2.74 -5.41 -12.56
C ASN A 133 -3.56 -4.69 -11.46
N THR A 134 -4.37 -3.70 -11.84
CA THR A 134 -5.26 -2.99 -10.91
C THR A 134 -6.29 -3.94 -10.30
N VAL A 135 -6.96 -4.75 -11.12
CA VAL A 135 -7.93 -5.76 -10.64
C VAL A 135 -7.25 -6.79 -9.74
N PHE A 136 -6.08 -7.29 -10.15
CA PHE A 136 -5.30 -8.24 -9.35
C PHE A 136 -4.89 -7.64 -8.00
N THR A 137 -4.42 -6.39 -7.99
CA THR A 137 -4.06 -5.66 -6.77
C THR A 137 -5.26 -5.48 -5.84
N MET A 138 -6.41 -5.07 -6.38
CA MET A 138 -7.66 -4.96 -5.61
C MET A 138 -8.08 -6.29 -4.98
N LEU A 139 -7.94 -7.41 -5.69
CA LEU A 139 -8.27 -8.74 -5.18
C LEU A 139 -7.21 -9.30 -4.21
N SER A 140 -5.96 -8.84 -4.32
CA SER A 140 -4.85 -9.34 -3.51
C SER A 140 -5.00 -8.99 -2.02
N PHE A 141 -5.53 -7.81 -1.67
CA PHE A 141 -5.78 -7.40 -0.28
C PHE A 141 -6.81 -8.26 0.46
N PRO A 142 -8.03 -8.52 -0.06
CA PRO A 142 -8.96 -9.43 0.59
C PRO A 142 -8.46 -10.88 0.60
N LEU A 143 -7.72 -11.31 -0.43
CA LEU A 143 -7.06 -12.62 -0.44
C LEU A 143 -6.02 -12.75 0.69
N LEU A 144 -5.21 -11.72 0.93
CA LEU A 144 -4.27 -11.67 2.06
C LEU A 144 -4.99 -11.82 3.39
N VAL A 145 -6.10 -11.12 3.59
CA VAL A 145 -6.92 -11.27 4.80
C VAL A 145 -7.41 -12.71 4.94
N GLY A 146 -7.88 -13.32 3.85
CA GLY A 146 -8.27 -14.73 3.80
C GLY A 146 -7.12 -15.68 4.18
N ILE A 147 -5.91 -15.44 3.67
CA ILE A 147 -4.70 -16.21 3.99
C ILE A 147 -4.35 -16.08 5.48
N LEU A 148 -4.37 -14.86 6.03
CA LEU A 148 -4.09 -14.60 7.43
C LEU A 148 -5.15 -15.25 8.35
N ILE A 149 -6.43 -15.21 7.97
CA ILE A 149 -7.52 -15.89 8.69
C ILE A 149 -7.32 -17.41 8.65
N TYR A 150 -7.09 -17.99 7.47
CA TYR A 150 -6.83 -19.43 7.31
C TYR A 150 -5.66 -19.87 8.20
N ARG A 151 -4.57 -19.13 8.15
CA ARG A 151 -3.35 -19.41 8.90
C ARG A 151 -3.55 -19.26 10.40
N SER A 152 -4.22 -18.21 10.85
CA SER A 152 -4.52 -18.00 12.26
C SER A 152 -5.36 -19.12 12.84
N ARG A 153 -6.29 -19.69 12.05
CA ARG A 153 -7.15 -20.80 12.50
C ARG A 153 -6.46 -22.16 12.50
N ARG A 154 -5.56 -22.45 11.56
CA ARG A 154 -4.99 -23.80 11.39
C ARG A 154 -3.53 -23.97 11.82
N LEU A 155 -2.71 -22.92 11.79
CA LEU A 155 -1.25 -23.07 11.81
C LEU A 155 -0.54 -22.28 12.93
N LEU A 156 -1.22 -21.32 13.57
CA LEU A 156 -0.60 -20.44 14.56
C LEU A 156 -0.84 -20.91 16.00
N THR A 157 0.17 -20.71 16.84
CA THR A 157 0.09 -20.93 18.28
C THR A 157 -0.73 -19.81 18.96
N ALA A 158 -1.30 -20.04 20.14
CA ALA A 158 -2.14 -19.06 20.85
C ALA A 158 -1.51 -17.64 20.99
N ARG A 159 -0.19 -17.56 21.22
CA ARG A 159 0.55 -16.27 21.28
C ARG A 159 0.61 -15.57 19.92
N GLU A 160 0.84 -16.33 18.85
CA GLU A 160 0.96 -15.81 17.48
C GLU A 160 -0.40 -15.38 16.92
N GLN A 161 -1.47 -16.08 17.30
CA GLN A 161 -2.84 -15.72 16.93
C GLN A 161 -3.22 -14.32 17.43
N ALA A 162 -2.80 -13.94 18.63
CA ALA A 162 -3.11 -12.62 19.17
C ALA A 162 -2.51 -11.50 18.30
N ALA A 163 -1.25 -11.63 17.89
CA ALA A 163 -0.59 -10.66 17.00
C ALA A 163 -1.26 -10.63 15.61
N THR A 164 -1.55 -11.80 15.04
CA THR A 164 -2.20 -11.88 13.71
C THR A 164 -3.62 -11.34 13.72
N LYS A 165 -4.38 -11.46 14.82
CA LYS A 165 -5.72 -10.87 14.95
C LYS A 165 -5.70 -9.35 14.83
N TRP A 166 -4.73 -8.68 15.45
CA TRP A 166 -4.57 -7.23 15.32
C TRP A 166 -4.26 -6.82 13.88
N ILE A 167 -3.39 -7.57 13.20
CA ILE A 167 -3.09 -7.33 11.78
C ILE A 167 -4.34 -7.53 10.92
N ILE A 168 -5.09 -8.62 11.14
CA ILE A 168 -6.35 -8.88 10.42
C ILE A 168 -7.34 -7.73 10.66
N ALA A 169 -7.51 -7.30 11.91
CA ALA A 169 -8.41 -6.19 12.24
C ALA A 169 -7.98 -4.89 11.55
N SER A 170 -6.70 -4.53 11.61
CA SER A 170 -6.16 -3.35 10.94
C SER A 170 -6.31 -3.40 9.43
N LEU A 171 -5.98 -4.54 8.78
CA LEU A 171 -6.17 -4.70 7.33
C LEU A 171 -7.65 -4.63 6.94
N SER A 172 -8.53 -5.24 7.73
CA SER A 172 -9.97 -5.27 7.43
C SER A 172 -10.58 -3.88 7.54
N LEU A 173 -10.19 -3.13 8.58
CA LEU A 173 -10.61 -1.74 8.76
C LEU A 173 -10.02 -0.84 7.67
N PHE A 174 -8.78 -1.06 7.27
CA PHE A 174 -8.15 -0.34 6.15
C PHE A 174 -8.89 -0.59 4.83
N ILE A 175 -9.21 -1.85 4.51
CA ILE A 175 -10.00 -2.19 3.31
C ILE A 175 -11.38 -1.55 3.37
N LEU A 176 -12.07 -1.62 4.51
CA LEU A 176 -13.38 -0.98 4.68
C LEU A 176 -13.29 0.53 4.50
N PHE A 177 -12.27 1.16 5.07
CA PHE A 177 -12.02 2.59 4.92
C PHE A 177 -11.79 2.96 3.44
N LEU A 178 -10.96 2.22 2.72
CA LEU A 178 -10.75 2.45 1.28
C LEU A 178 -12.06 2.30 0.49
N LEU A 179 -12.81 1.22 0.72
CA LEU A 179 -14.09 1.00 0.03
C LEU A 179 -15.09 2.12 0.31
N LEU A 180 -15.22 2.55 1.56
CA LEU A 180 -16.09 3.67 1.94
C LEU A 180 -15.61 4.98 1.33
N PHE A 181 -14.30 5.25 1.35
CA PHE A 181 -13.72 6.46 0.77
C PHE A 181 -13.98 6.53 -0.74
N PHE A 182 -13.68 5.45 -1.48
CA PHE A 182 -13.91 5.41 -2.93
C PHE A 182 -15.39 5.33 -3.31
N SER A 183 -16.27 4.80 -2.46
CA SER A 183 -17.71 4.71 -2.74
C SER A 183 -18.51 5.95 -2.33
N LEU A 184 -18.14 6.61 -1.22
CA LEU A 184 -18.92 7.74 -0.68
C LEU A 184 -18.50 9.06 -1.30
N ILE A 185 -17.22 9.25 -1.67
CA ILE A 185 -16.77 10.52 -2.26
C ILE A 185 -17.50 10.85 -3.57
N PRO A 186 -17.66 9.93 -4.53
CA PRO A 186 -18.43 10.21 -5.75
C PRO A 186 -19.93 10.49 -5.48
N ALA A 187 -20.46 9.99 -4.36
CA ALA A 187 -21.88 10.14 -3.99
C ALA A 187 -22.18 11.50 -3.35
N PHE A 188 -21.20 12.13 -2.69
CA PHE A 188 -21.34 13.45 -2.07
C PHE A 188 -20.58 14.56 -2.81
N ALA A 189 -19.73 14.21 -3.78
CA ALA A 189 -19.05 15.16 -4.63
C ALA A 189 -19.98 15.58 -5.79
N PRO A 190 -20.27 16.88 -5.99
CA PRO A 190 -20.90 17.35 -7.22
C PRO A 190 -20.04 16.94 -8.43
N ALA A 191 -20.66 16.67 -9.58
CA ALA A 191 -20.02 16.10 -10.78
C ALA A 191 -18.81 16.91 -11.32
N ASP A 192 -18.65 18.14 -10.83
CA ASP A 192 -17.65 19.15 -11.14
C ASP A 192 -16.62 19.38 -10.00
N ALA A 193 -16.65 18.55 -8.95
CA ALA A 193 -15.69 18.61 -7.86
C ALA A 193 -14.31 18.04 -8.26
N PRO A 194 -13.20 18.70 -7.88
CA PRO A 194 -11.84 18.20 -8.12
C PRO A 194 -11.54 16.88 -7.41
N ALA A 195 -12.41 16.41 -6.50
CA ALA A 195 -12.34 15.09 -5.90
C ALA A 195 -12.46 13.96 -6.93
N LEU A 196 -13.20 14.16 -8.03
CA LEU A 196 -13.29 13.21 -9.14
C LEU A 196 -12.00 13.17 -9.97
N LEU A 197 -11.22 14.26 -10.03
CA LEU A 197 -9.92 14.28 -10.68
C LEU A 197 -8.88 13.48 -9.88
N ILE A 198 -8.87 13.58 -8.55
CA ILE A 198 -7.97 12.78 -7.70
C ILE A 198 -8.27 11.28 -7.83
N ILE A 199 -9.54 10.91 -7.97
CA ILE A 199 -9.96 9.52 -8.21
C ILE A 199 -9.57 9.05 -9.63
N ASN A 200 -9.68 9.91 -10.66
CA ASN A 200 -9.32 9.55 -12.04
C ASN A 200 -7.80 9.53 -12.31
N ILE A 201 -7.00 10.24 -11.51
CA ILE A 201 -5.54 10.27 -11.65
C ILE A 201 -4.88 9.10 -10.88
N ALA A 202 -5.56 8.55 -9.88
CA ALA A 202 -5.12 7.39 -9.10
C ALA A 202 -5.54 6.03 -9.71
N GLY A 203 -6.16 6.03 -10.89
CA GLY A 203 -6.61 4.83 -11.62
C GLY A 203 -5.69 4.44 -12.77
#